data_AF-A0A535NR40-F1
#
_entry.id   AF-A0A535NR40-F1
#
_cell.length_a   1.000
_cell.length_b   1.000
_cell.length_c   1.000
_cell.angle_alpha   90.00
_cell.angle_beta   90.00
_cell.angle_gamma   90.00
#
_symmetry.space_group_name_H-M   'P 1'
#
loop_
_entity.id
_entity.type
_entity.pdbx_description
1 polymer ?
#
loop_
_entity_poly.entity_id
_entity_poly.type
_entity_poly.pdbx_seq_one_letter_code
_entity_poly.pdbx_strand_id
1 'polypeptide(L)' 'YEDLGLIEPYRTATNRRRYSQRNVRKLQVIQQLTREKGVNLAGVKYILMLLESLKNGSVKPPDDLKQVYDLYEEII' A
#
# COMPACT_ATOMS: atom_id res chain seq x y z
N TYR A 1 -3.40 2.92 10.22
CA TYR A 1 -3.10 1.91 9.18
C TYR A 1 -3.76 0.57 9.51
N GLU A 2 -3.52 0.01 10.70
CA GLU A 2 -4.18 -1.22 11.20
C GLU A 2 -5.70 -1.10 11.24
N ASP A 3 -6.25 -0.02 11.82
CA ASP A 3 -7.71 0.17 11.94
C ASP A 3 -8.45 0.27 10.60
N LEU A 4 -7.75 0.66 9.53
CA LEU A 4 -8.29 0.75 8.18
C LEU A 4 -8.06 -0.53 7.37
N GLY A 5 -7.46 -1.56 7.97
CA GLY A 5 -7.08 -2.81 7.32
C GLY A 5 -5.96 -2.66 6.28
N LEU A 6 -5.22 -1.54 6.30
CA LEU A 6 -4.16 -1.30 5.33
C LEU A 6 -2.97 -2.23 5.57
N ILE A 7 -2.70 -2.56 6.84
CA ILE A 7 -1.60 -3.41 7.27
C ILE A 7 -2.02 -4.24 8.47
N GLU A 8 -1.66 -5.52 8.45
CA GLU A 8 -1.84 -6.42 9.58
C GLU A 8 -0.47 -6.89 10.07
N PRO A 9 0.00 -6.42 11.23
CA PRO A 9 1.22 -6.93 11.84
C PRO A 9 0.97 -8.31 12.44
N TYR A 10 2.01 -9.15 12.41
CA TYR A 10 2.06 -10.29 13.30
C TYR A 10 2.30 -9.81 14.73
N ARG A 11 1.61 -10.39 15.71
CA ARG A 11 1.78 -10.06 17.13
C ARG A 11 2.49 -11.21 17.84
N THR A 12 3.55 -10.90 18.59
CA THR A 12 4.25 -11.89 19.43
C THR A 12 3.41 -12.27 20.65
N ALA A 13 3.80 -13.32 21.37
CA ALA A 13 3.19 -13.69 22.66
C ALA A 13 3.19 -12.55 23.69
N THR A 14 4.17 -11.63 23.60
CA THR A 14 4.27 -10.41 24.42
C THR A 14 3.58 -9.18 23.80
N ASN A 15 2.72 -9.38 22.79
CA ASN A 15 1.97 -8.34 22.07
C ASN A 15 2.82 -7.28 21.33
N ARG A 16 4.08 -7.59 21.00
CA ARG A 16 4.91 -6.70 20.15
C ARG A 16 4.56 -6.91 18.68
N ARG A 17 4.47 -5.82 17.93
CA ARG A 17 4.23 -5.85 16.48
C ARG A 17 5.50 -6.28 15.73
N ARG A 18 5.36 -7.24 14.83
CA ARG A 18 6.37 -7.61 13.83
C ARG A 18 5.79 -7.38 12.44
N TYR A 19 6.57 -6.70 11.60
CA TYR A 19 6.23 -6.44 10.21
C TYR A 19 7.11 -7.30 9.32
N SER A 20 6.50 -7.92 8.31
CA SER A 20 7.25 -8.53 7.21
C SER A 20 7.85 -7.43 6.32
N GLN A 21 8.82 -7.79 5.48
CA GLN A 21 9.34 -6.84 4.48
C GLN A 21 8.23 -6.34 3.54
N ARG A 22 7.27 -7.22 3.22
CA ARG A 22 6.05 -6.87 2.47
C ARG A 22 5.28 -5.73 3.16
N ASN A 23 5.08 -5.82 4.48
CA ASN A 23 4.40 -4.77 5.26
C ASN A 23 5.19 -3.46 5.28
N VAL A 24 6.52 -3.53 5.37
CA VAL A 24 7.39 -2.34 5.32
C VAL A 24 7.30 -1.64 3.96
N ARG A 25 7.36 -2.39 2.85
CA ARG A 25 7.17 -1.81 1.51
C ARG A 25 5.78 -1.21 1.35
N LYS A 26 4.74 -1.89 1.86
CA LYS A 26 3.37 -1.35 1.82
C LYS A 26 3.26 -0.03 2.60
N LEU A 27 3.96 0.12 3.73
CA LEU A 27 4.07 1.41 4.43
C LEU A 27 4.74 2.49 3.58
N GLN A 28 5.75 2.15 2.78
CA GLN A 28 6.43 3.12 1.91
C GLN A 28 5.48 3.64 0.82
N VAL A 29 4.74 2.75 0.16
CA VAL A 29 3.69 3.12 -0.83
C VAL A 29 2.65 4.05 -0.19
N ILE A 30 2.15 3.69 0.99
CA ILE A 30 1.17 4.49 1.71
C ILE A 30 1.75 5.87 2.09
N GLN A 31 3.00 5.93 2.54
CA GLN A 31 3.67 7.19 2.84
C GLN A 31 3.84 8.06 1.60
N GLN A 32 4.16 7.47 0.46
CA GLN A 32 4.30 8.21 -0.80
C GLN A 32 2.96 8.87 -1.19
N LEU A 33 1.87 8.09 -1.16
CA LEU A 33 0.53 8.60 -1.47
C LEU A 33 0.08 9.71 -0.50
N THR A 34 0.36 9.56 0.80
CA THR A 34 -0.08 10.53 1.81
C THR A 34 0.77 11.80 1.83
N ARG A 35 2.09 11.69 1.65
CA ARG A 35 3.03 12.82 1.79
C ARG A 35 3.27 13.56 0.49
N GLU A 36 3.45 12.85 -0.62
CA GLU A 36 3.79 13.47 -1.91
C GLU A 36 2.54 13.84 -2.71
N LYS A 37 1.51 12.98 -2.66
CA LYS A 37 0.26 13.17 -3.42
C LYS A 37 -0.89 13.75 -2.58
N GLY A 38 -0.67 13.96 -1.27
CA GLY A 38 -1.67 14.57 -0.37
C GLY A 38 -2.93 13.73 -0.14
N VAL A 39 -2.89 12.42 -0.41
CA VAL A 39 -4.05 11.54 -0.30
C VAL A 39 -4.31 11.18 1.16
N ASN A 40 -5.57 11.23 1.61
CA ASN A 40 -5.92 10.76 2.96
C ASN A 40 -5.95 9.21 3.04
N LEU A 41 -6.01 8.66 4.25
CA LEU A 41 -5.91 7.20 4.43
C LEU A 41 -7.08 6.41 3.81
N ALA A 42 -8.28 7.00 3.73
CA ALA A 42 -9.41 6.38 3.06
C ALA A 42 -9.19 6.32 1.54
N GLY A 43 -8.70 7.41 0.95
CA GLY A 43 -8.31 7.48 -0.46
C GLY A 43 -7.19 6.49 -0.78
N VAL A 44 -6.18 6.37 0.08
CA VAL A 44 -5.12 5.37 -0.08
C VAL A 44 -5.71 3.96 -0.20
N LYS A 45 -6.67 3.59 0.65
CA LYS A 45 -7.30 2.27 0.59
C LYS A 45 -7.91 2.01 -0.79
N TYR A 46 -8.70 2.95 -1.32
CA TYR A 46 -9.31 2.82 -2.64
C TYR A 46 -8.28 2.81 -3.77
N ILE A 47 -7.25 3.65 -3.70
CA ILE A 47 -6.16 3.67 -4.70
C ILE A 47 -5.48 2.30 -4.74
N LEU A 48 -5.11 1.71 -3.61
CA LEU A 48 -4.47 0.39 -3.59
C LEU A 48 -5.35 -0.70 -4.23
N MET A 49 -6.67 -0.68 -3.97
CA MET A 49 -7.62 -1.61 -4.61
C MET A 49 -7.72 -1.39 -6.13
N LEU A 50 -7.68 -0.14 -6.58
CA LEU A 50 -7.68 0.20 -8.00
C LEU A 50 -6.38 -0.24 -8.68
N LEU A 51 -5.21 -0.03 -8.05
CA LEU A 51 -3.92 -0.49 -8.59
C LEU A 51 -3.88 -2.02 -8.72
N GLU A 52 -4.44 -2.75 -7.75
CA GLU A 52 -4.60 -4.20 -7.83
C GLU A 52 -5.52 -4.62 -8.99
N SER A 53 -6.63 -3.90 -9.19
CA SER A 53 -7.54 -4.16 -10.32
C SER A 53 -6.88 -3.87 -11.68
N LEU A 54 -6.08 -2.81 -11.77
CA LEU A 54 -5.31 -2.48 -12.98
C LEU A 54 -4.28 -3.57 -13.31
N LYS A 55 -3.56 -4.07 -12.30
CA LYS A 55 -2.62 -5.20 -12.45
C LYS A 55 -3.33 -6.43 -13.00
N ASN A 56 -4.46 -6.81 -12.40
CA ASN A 56 -5.24 -7.98 -12.83
C ASN A 56 -5.82 -7.83 -14.25
N GLY A 57 -6.17 -6.60 -14.64
CA GLY A 57 -6.64 -6.27 -15.98
C GLY A 57 -5.52 -6.04 -17.02
N SER A 58 -4.25 -6.15 -16.64
CA SER A 58 -3.10 -5.78 -17.47
C SER A 58 -3.20 -4.37 -18.05
N VAL A 59 -3.81 -3.45 -17.30
CA VAL A 59 -4.02 -2.05 -17.70
C VAL A 59 -2.89 -1.21 -17.13
N LYS A 60 -2.27 -0.40 -17.98
CA LYS A 60 -1.21 0.53 -17.57
C LYS A 60 -1.78 1.57 -16.58
N PRO A 61 -1.10 1.85 -15.45
CA PRO A 61 -1.49 2.93 -14.55
C PRO A 61 -1.35 4.32 -15.22
N PRO A 62 -2.06 5.34 -14.71
CA PRO A 62 -1.79 6.73 -15.05
C PRO A 62 -0.32 7.09 -14.81
N ASP A 63 0.28 7.92 -15.67
CA ASP A 63 1.71 8.23 -15.58
C ASP A 63 2.11 8.83 -14.22
N ASP A 64 1.24 9.65 -13.63
CA ASP A 64 1.43 10.24 -12.29
C ASP A 64 1.51 9.23 -11.15
N LEU A 65 0.99 8.02 -11.35
CA LEU A 65 0.99 6.91 -10.40
C LEU A 65 2.00 5.82 -10.77
N LYS A 66 2.76 5.97 -11.86
CA LYS A 66 3.68 4.93 -12.33
C LYS A 66 4.65 4.48 -11.24
N GLN A 67 5.29 5.43 -10.56
CA GLN A 67 6.25 5.11 -9.48
C GLN A 67 5.58 4.36 -8.31
N VAL A 68 4.39 4.78 -7.90
CA VAL A 68 3.62 4.15 -6.83
C VAL A 68 3.19 2.74 -7.23
N TYR A 69 2.75 2.58 -8.49
CA TYR A 69 2.37 1.30 -9.05
C TYR A 69 3.55 0.33 -9.12
N ASP A 70 4.70 0.75 -9.65
CA ASP A 70 5.91 -0.07 -9.73
C ASP A 70 6.33 -0.56 -8.32
N LEU A 71 6.33 0.34 -7.32
CA LEU A 71 6.65 -0.02 -5.93
C LEU A 71 5.61 -0.98 -5.32
N TYR A 72 4.33 -0.82 -5.68
CA TYR A 72 3.25 -1.68 -5.18
C TYR A 72 3.26 -3.05 -5.85
N GLU A 73 3.62 -3.13 -7.13
CA GLU A 73 3.67 -4.36 -7.91
C GLU A 73 4.69 -5.37 -7.35
N GLU A 74 5.79 -4.91 -6.76
CA GLU A 74 6.76 -5.78 -6.06
C GLU A 74 6.19 -6.46 -4.80
N ILE A 75 5.00 -6.04 -4.34
CA ILE A 75 4.40 -6.42 -3.05
C ILE A 75 3.21 -7.37 -3.26
N ILE A 76 2.55 -7.38 -4.42
CA ILE A 76 1.39 -8.23 -4.76
C ILE A 76 1.73 -9.15 -5.90
#